data_AF-A0A8X6N3R4-F1
#
_entry.id   AF-A0A8X6N3R4-F1
#
_cell.length_a   1.000
_cell.length_b   1.000
_cell.length_c   1.000
_cell.angle_alpha   90.00
_cell.angle_beta   90.00
_cell.angle_gamma   90.00
#
_symmetry.space_group_name_H-M   'P 1'
#
loop_
_entity.id
_entity.type
_entity.pdbx_description
1 polymer ?
#
loop_
_entity_poly.entity_id
_entity_poly.type
_entity_poly.pdbx_seq_one_letter_code
_entity_poly.pdbx_strand_id
1 'polypeptide(L)'
;MEESNLSIHTFVDASKTAYAACIFLRSEYSRGSVTVQLLQARSRIAPMKTITIPRLELMAAVIAARFFSSMKQALKLPYIKTYFWTDSSTVLIWITRREQWSVFVANRISEIRKLTTSEDWLHISTDQNPVDILSRGCGPKQLQKCKWWQGSAWLQNPKEHWPKSAVNIDEKEVEIEKRKSVISANNTELESISLQLARRIS
;
A
#
# COMPACT_ATOMS: atom_id res chain seq x y z
N MET A 1 -3.95 -16.74 32.12
CA MET A 1 -3.43 -15.68 31.23
C MET A 1 -4.59 -14.73 30.99
N GLU A 2 -4.45 -13.43 31.19
CA GLU A 2 -5.51 -12.48 30.83
C GLU A 2 -5.84 -12.67 29.36
N GLU A 3 -7.11 -12.96 29.04
CA GLU A 3 -7.56 -12.98 27.66
C GLU A 3 -7.33 -11.59 27.08
N SER A 4 -6.55 -11.54 26.01
CA SER A 4 -6.24 -10.30 25.30
C SER A 4 -6.57 -10.49 23.82
N ASN A 5 -7.24 -9.49 23.24
CA ASN A 5 -7.50 -9.44 21.81
C ASN A 5 -6.27 -8.85 21.13
N LEU A 6 -5.61 -9.67 20.30
CA LEU A 6 -4.41 -9.26 19.58
C LEU A 6 -4.77 -8.82 18.16
N SER A 7 -4.17 -7.72 17.72
CA SER A 7 -4.16 -7.31 16.32
C SER A 7 -2.79 -6.80 15.88
N ILE A 8 -2.48 -7.05 14.61
CA ILE A 8 -1.26 -6.55 13.97
C ILE A 8 -1.63 -5.38 13.07
N HIS A 9 -0.86 -4.30 13.19
CA HIS A 9 -1.02 -3.09 12.39
C HIS A 9 0.28 -2.82 11.63
N THR A 10 0.22 -2.93 10.31
CA THR A 10 1.35 -2.66 9.42
C THR A 10 1.13 -1.32 8.74
N PHE A 11 2.09 -0.42 8.84
CA PHE A 11 2.06 0.89 8.20
C PHE A 11 3.09 0.93 7.10
N VAL A 12 2.79 1.65 6.02
CA VAL A 12 3.72 1.88 4.90
C VAL A 12 3.77 3.34 4.52
N ASP A 13 4.93 3.76 4.03
CA ASP A 13 5.10 5.08 3.44
C ASP A 13 6.28 5.07 2.46
N ALA A 14 6.29 6.00 1.51
CA ALA A 14 7.40 6.22 0.61
C ALA A 14 7.62 7.69 0.30
N SER A 15 8.89 8.02 0.09
CA SER A 15 9.33 9.33 -0.37
C SER A 15 10.29 9.16 -1.55
N LYS A 16 10.79 10.29 -2.08
CA LYS A 16 11.84 10.27 -3.12
C LYS A 16 13.15 9.63 -2.64
N THR A 17 13.38 9.56 -1.33
CA THR A 17 14.66 9.10 -0.76
C THR A 17 14.60 7.65 -0.30
N ALA A 18 13.48 7.22 0.27
CA ALA A 18 13.32 5.87 0.79
C ALA A 18 11.85 5.47 0.87
N TYR A 19 11.62 4.17 0.97
CA TYR A 19 10.31 3.60 1.24
C TYR A 19 10.42 2.61 2.40
N ALA A 20 9.40 2.58 3.24
CA ALA A 20 9.48 1.94 4.55
C ALA A 20 8.16 1.27 4.95
N ALA A 21 8.29 0.36 5.91
CA ALA A 21 7.19 -0.29 6.57
C ALA A 21 7.51 -0.52 8.05
N CYS A 22 6.50 -0.44 8.91
CA CYS A 22 6.64 -0.88 10.30
C CYS A 22 5.41 -1.67 10.76
N ILE A 23 5.61 -2.57 11.71
CA ILE A 23 4.60 -3.46 12.24
C ILE A 23 4.48 -3.26 13.74
N PHE A 24 3.26 -3.00 14.20
CA PHE A 24 2.91 -2.91 15.60
C PHE A 24 2.01 -4.08 16.04
N LEU A 25 2.21 -4.55 17.26
CA LEU A 25 1.28 -5.40 17.98
C LEU A 25 0.41 -4.52 18.88
N ARG A 26 -0.90 -4.62 18.69
CA ARG A 26 -1.89 -4.04 19.59
C ARG A 26 -2.46 -5.17 20.45
N SER A 27 -2.41 -5.01 21.76
CA SER A 27 -2.99 -5.93 22.74
C SER A 27 -4.05 -5.19 23.54
N GLU A 28 -5.28 -5.67 23.46
CA GLU A 28 -6.42 -5.15 24.22
C GLU A 28 -6.78 -6.15 25.31
N TYR A 29 -6.64 -5.72 26.56
CA TYR A 29 -6.86 -6.57 27.73
C TYR A 29 -8.32 -6.47 28.19
N SER A 30 -8.81 -7.51 28.85
CA SER A 30 -10.19 -7.58 29.38
C SER A 30 -10.61 -6.41 30.27
N ARG A 31 -9.65 -5.72 30.89
CA ARG A 31 -9.87 -4.54 31.75
C ARG A 31 -9.94 -3.21 30.98
N GLY A 32 -9.93 -3.27 29.64
CA GLY A 32 -10.02 -2.11 28.75
C GLY A 32 -8.69 -1.39 28.49
N SER A 33 -7.59 -1.81 29.13
CA SER A 33 -6.27 -1.27 28.81
C SER A 33 -5.82 -1.74 27.44
N VAL A 34 -5.18 -0.84 26.67
CA VAL A 34 -4.61 -1.15 25.36
C VAL A 34 -3.13 -0.82 25.37
N THR A 35 -2.31 -1.75 24.88
CA THR A 35 -0.88 -1.51 24.66
C THR A 35 -0.55 -1.66 23.18
N VAL A 36 0.29 -0.77 22.67
CA VAL A 36 0.80 -0.80 21.30
C VAL A 36 2.32 -0.90 21.37
N GLN A 37 2.89 -1.90 20.71
CA GLN A 37 4.33 -2.16 20.72
C GLN A 37 4.85 -2.35 19.31
N LEU A 38 5.96 -1.67 18.97
CA LEU A 38 6.66 -1.90 17.72
C LEU A 38 7.29 -3.29 17.73
N LEU A 39 6.88 -4.15 16.81
CA LEU A 39 7.50 -5.45 16.61
C LEU A 39 8.71 -5.34 15.68
N GLN A 40 8.55 -4.61 14.58
CA GLN A 40 9.60 -4.53 13.57
C GLN A 40 9.42 -3.31 12.66
N ALA A 41 10.53 -2.72 12.21
CA ALA A 41 10.54 -1.65 11.22
C ALA A 41 11.60 -1.92 10.15
N ARG A 42 11.33 -1.51 8.91
CA ARG A 42 12.22 -1.69 7.77
C ARG A 42 12.13 -0.50 6.83
N SER A 43 13.27 0.00 6.39
CA SER A 43 13.38 1.03 5.35
C SER A 43 14.32 0.55 4.24
N ARG A 44 14.11 1.06 3.01
CA ARG A 44 14.95 0.81 1.84
C ARG A 44 15.15 2.10 1.07
N ILE A 45 16.38 2.37 0.69
CA ILE A 45 16.74 3.53 -0.15
C ILE A 45 16.02 3.40 -1.50
N ALA A 46 15.40 4.50 -1.94
CA ALA A 46 14.75 4.55 -3.23
C ALA A 46 15.77 4.33 -4.36
N PRO A 47 15.42 3.59 -5.44
CA PRO A 47 16.33 3.40 -6.55
C PRO A 47 16.75 4.73 -7.19
N MET A 48 18.01 4.83 -7.62
CA MET A 48 18.54 6.02 -8.31
C MET A 48 17.85 6.30 -9.67
N LYS A 49 17.22 5.28 -10.27
CA LYS A 49 16.43 5.45 -11.49
C LYS A 49 15.13 6.18 -11.15
N THR A 50 14.72 7.11 -12.00
CA THR A 50 13.46 7.86 -11.84
C THR A 50 12.26 6.91 -11.82
N ILE A 51 11.74 6.65 -10.62
CA ILE A 51 10.50 5.94 -10.37
C ILE A 51 9.51 6.98 -9.81
N THR A 52 8.25 6.89 -10.22
CA THR A 52 7.20 7.79 -9.72
C THR A 52 6.91 7.53 -8.24
N ILE A 53 6.42 8.54 -7.52
CA ILE A 53 6.05 8.40 -6.11
C ILE A 53 5.04 7.26 -5.88
N PRO A 54 3.93 7.14 -6.66
CA PRO A 54 3.00 6.01 -6.50
C PRO A 54 3.63 4.63 -6.63
N ARG A 55 4.62 4.48 -7.52
CA ARG A 55 5.35 3.22 -7.66
C ARG A 55 6.27 2.93 -6.47
N LEU A 56 6.85 3.96 -5.84
CA LEU A 56 7.61 3.81 -4.60
C LEU A 56 6.71 3.46 -3.42
N GLU A 57 5.53 4.08 -3.32
CA GLU A 57 4.51 3.75 -2.33
C GLU A 57 4.03 2.30 -2.50
N LEU A 58 3.81 1.85 -3.75
CA LEU A 58 3.49 0.45 -4.04
C LEU A 58 4.64 -0.49 -3.64
N MET A 59 5.89 -0.06 -3.80
CA MET A 59 7.04 -0.83 -3.32
C MET A 59 7.11 -0.90 -1.79
N ALA A 60 6.67 0.14 -1.08
CA ALA A 60 6.47 0.12 0.37
C ALA A 60 5.45 -0.96 0.77
N ALA A 61 4.32 -1.02 0.05
CA ALA A 61 3.30 -2.04 0.25
C ALA A 61 3.84 -3.47 0.02
N VAL A 62 4.66 -3.69 -1.02
CA VAL A 62 5.30 -5.00 -1.27
C VAL A 62 6.22 -5.41 -0.14
N ILE A 63 7.08 -4.50 0.36
CA ILE A 63 7.98 -4.87 1.46
C ILE A 63 7.19 -5.16 2.73
N ALA A 64 6.11 -4.42 3.00
CA ALA A 64 5.22 -4.69 4.13
C ALA A 64 4.58 -6.08 4.03
N ALA A 65 4.04 -6.45 2.87
CA ALA A 65 3.42 -7.76 2.66
C ALA A 65 4.42 -8.91 2.92
N ARG A 66 5.64 -8.80 2.40
CA ARG A 66 6.72 -9.78 2.65
C ARG A 66 7.12 -9.81 4.13
N PHE A 67 7.30 -8.63 4.71
CA PHE A 67 7.74 -8.44 6.09
C PHE A 67 6.75 -9.01 7.08
N PHE A 68 5.47 -8.71 6.89
CA PHE A 68 4.36 -9.26 7.63
C PHE A 68 4.28 -10.79 7.49
N SER A 69 4.41 -11.32 6.27
CA SER A 69 4.36 -12.77 6.04
C SER A 69 5.47 -13.52 6.80
N SER A 70 6.71 -13.02 6.75
CA SER A 70 7.83 -13.60 7.50
C SER A 70 7.60 -13.55 9.01
N MET A 71 7.11 -12.43 9.52
CA MET A 71 6.81 -12.27 10.95
C MET A 71 5.65 -13.18 11.41
N LYS A 72 4.58 -13.29 10.62
CA LYS A 72 3.43 -14.16 10.91
C LYS A 72 3.86 -15.63 11.03
N GLN A 73 4.77 -16.07 10.16
CA GLN A 73 5.37 -17.41 10.22
C GLN A 73 6.23 -17.59 11.48
N ALA A 74 7.08 -16.61 11.79
CA ALA A 74 7.97 -16.68 12.96
C ALA A 74 7.21 -16.71 14.29
N LEU A 75 6.14 -15.92 14.43
CA LEU A 75 5.34 -15.83 15.65
C LEU A 75 4.30 -16.94 15.80
N LYS A 76 4.06 -17.76 14.76
CA LYS A 76 3.04 -18.83 14.75
C LYS A 76 1.64 -18.31 15.13
N LEU A 77 1.25 -17.15 14.59
CA LEU A 77 -0.04 -16.49 14.84
C LEU A 77 -0.96 -16.57 13.60
N PRO A 78 -1.56 -17.72 13.28
CA PRO A 78 -2.32 -17.89 12.03
C PRO A 78 -3.61 -17.05 11.98
N TYR A 79 -4.28 -16.85 13.11
CA TYR A 79 -5.63 -16.26 13.20
C TYR A 79 -5.68 -14.86 13.82
N ILE A 80 -4.52 -14.19 13.95
CA ILE A 80 -4.48 -12.82 14.46
C ILE A 80 -5.10 -11.84 13.47
N LYS A 81 -5.87 -10.87 13.97
CA LYS A 81 -6.47 -9.81 13.16
C LYS A 81 -5.38 -8.92 12.57
N THR A 82 -5.54 -8.52 11.32
CA THR A 82 -4.51 -7.80 10.56
C THR A 82 -5.07 -6.55 9.91
N TYR A 83 -4.27 -5.49 9.93
CA TYR A 83 -4.59 -4.22 9.29
C TYR A 83 -3.33 -3.68 8.60
N PHE A 84 -3.48 -3.24 7.35
CA PHE A 84 -2.43 -2.58 6.58
C PHE A 84 -2.86 -1.14 6.31
N TRP A 85 -1.99 -0.18 6.58
CA TRP A 85 -2.32 1.24 6.53
C TRP A 85 -1.38 1.95 5.55
N THR A 86 -1.97 2.70 4.64
CA THR A 86 -1.26 3.57 3.69
C THR A 86 -1.98 4.91 3.60
N ASP A 87 -1.25 5.99 3.38
CA ASP A 87 -1.77 7.31 3.03
C ASP A 87 -1.81 7.56 1.51
N SER A 88 -1.40 6.58 0.72
CA SER A 88 -1.54 6.61 -0.73
C SER A 88 -2.89 6.04 -1.16
N SER A 89 -3.80 6.95 -1.53
CA SER A 89 -5.07 6.59 -2.15
C SER A 89 -4.86 5.80 -3.45
N THR A 90 -3.85 6.16 -4.26
CA THR A 90 -3.52 5.47 -5.51
C THR A 90 -3.11 4.01 -5.28
N VAL A 91 -2.23 3.74 -4.31
CA VAL A 91 -1.83 2.36 -3.96
C VAL A 91 -3.01 1.57 -3.42
N LEU A 92 -3.84 2.18 -2.56
CA LEU A 92 -5.04 1.51 -2.04
C LEU A 92 -5.98 1.09 -3.18
N ILE A 93 -6.18 1.96 -4.18
CA ILE A 93 -7.01 1.67 -5.35
C ILE A 93 -6.42 0.56 -6.21
N TRP A 94 -5.11 0.58 -6.45
CA TRP A 94 -4.42 -0.49 -7.16
C TRP A 94 -4.57 -1.85 -6.47
N ILE A 95 -4.47 -1.89 -5.13
CA ILE A 95 -4.61 -3.12 -4.34
C ILE A 95 -6.06 -3.61 -4.29
N THR A 96 -7.05 -2.72 -4.30
CA THR A 96 -8.46 -3.09 -4.10
C THR A 96 -9.20 -3.35 -5.42
N ARG A 97 -9.00 -2.53 -6.46
CA ARG A 97 -9.69 -2.67 -7.75
C ARG A 97 -9.09 -3.79 -8.61
N ARG A 98 -9.95 -4.55 -9.28
CA ARG A 98 -9.56 -5.59 -10.24
C ARG A 98 -9.57 -5.04 -11.66
N GLU A 99 -8.53 -4.30 -12.01
CA GLU A 99 -8.36 -3.71 -13.34
C GLU A 99 -7.09 -4.23 -14.03
N GLN A 100 -6.96 -3.94 -15.32
CA GLN A 100 -5.75 -4.27 -16.08
C GLN A 100 -4.72 -3.17 -15.89
N TRP A 101 -3.84 -3.37 -14.90
CA TRP A 101 -2.72 -2.46 -14.65
C TRP A 101 -1.52 -2.72 -15.56
N SER A 102 -0.58 -1.79 -15.59
CA SER A 102 0.72 -1.97 -16.21
C SER A 102 1.45 -3.17 -15.60
N VAL A 103 2.37 -3.77 -16.35
CA VAL A 103 3.11 -4.98 -15.91
C VAL A 103 3.83 -4.74 -14.59
N PHE A 104 4.39 -3.54 -14.37
CA PHE A 104 5.02 -3.20 -13.10
C PHE A 104 4.00 -3.30 -11.96
N VAL A 105 2.91 -2.56 -12.05
CA VAL A 105 1.90 -2.46 -10.99
C VAL A 105 1.20 -3.81 -10.76
N ALA A 106 0.78 -4.48 -11.83
CA ALA A 106 0.13 -5.79 -11.77
C ALA A 106 0.97 -6.85 -11.05
N ASN A 107 2.27 -6.94 -11.34
CA ASN A 107 3.16 -7.90 -10.69
C ASN A 107 3.30 -7.65 -9.18
N ARG A 108 3.38 -6.38 -8.74
CA ARG A 108 3.46 -6.03 -7.31
C ARG A 108 2.14 -6.29 -6.59
N ILE A 109 1.01 -5.93 -7.21
CA ILE A 109 -0.32 -6.21 -6.63
C ILE A 109 -0.55 -7.71 -6.49
N SER A 110 -0.18 -8.50 -7.50
CA SER A 110 -0.28 -9.96 -7.45
C SER A 110 0.47 -10.54 -6.25
N GLU A 111 1.68 -10.03 -5.99
CA GLU A 111 2.45 -10.42 -4.81
C GLU A 111 1.79 -9.99 -3.49
N ILE A 112 1.33 -8.74 -3.40
CA ILE A 112 0.63 -8.22 -2.21
C ILE A 112 -0.60 -9.08 -1.90
N ARG A 113 -1.45 -9.34 -2.91
CA ARG A 113 -2.68 -10.14 -2.77
C ARG A 113 -2.42 -11.63 -2.50
N LYS A 114 -1.21 -12.14 -2.81
CA LYS A 114 -0.80 -13.50 -2.44
C LYS A 114 -0.44 -13.61 -0.95
N LEU A 115 0.07 -12.53 -0.37
CA LEU A 115 0.61 -12.51 0.99
C LEU A 115 -0.35 -11.88 2.01
N THR A 116 -1.34 -11.12 1.54
CA THR A 116 -2.28 -10.33 2.35
C THR A 116 -3.68 -10.34 1.72
N THR A 117 -4.68 -10.00 2.52
CA THR A 117 -6.07 -9.84 2.07
C THR A 117 -6.29 -8.39 1.63
N SER A 118 -6.95 -8.16 0.49
CA SER A 118 -7.09 -6.78 -0.05
C SER A 118 -7.95 -5.89 0.85
N GLU A 119 -8.92 -6.50 1.53
CA GLU A 119 -9.88 -5.88 2.43
C GLU A 119 -9.24 -5.43 3.77
N ASP A 120 -8.04 -5.94 4.09
CA ASP A 120 -7.29 -5.52 5.28
C ASP A 120 -6.49 -4.23 5.03
N TRP A 121 -6.40 -3.76 3.77
CA TRP A 121 -5.75 -2.50 3.42
C TRP A 121 -6.70 -1.32 3.60
N LEU A 122 -6.24 -0.34 4.38
CA LEU A 122 -7.00 0.79 4.85
C LEU A 122 -6.23 2.09 4.60
N HIS A 123 -6.97 3.16 4.38
CA HIS A 123 -6.41 4.50 4.23
C HIS A 123 -6.24 5.19 5.59
N ILE A 124 -5.15 5.91 5.77
CA ILE A 124 -4.96 6.92 6.83
C ILE A 124 -4.48 8.24 6.21
N SER A 125 -4.70 9.36 6.88
CA SER A 125 -4.08 10.61 6.47
C SER A 125 -2.58 10.61 6.79
N THR A 126 -1.79 11.34 6.00
CA THR A 126 -0.32 11.42 6.14
C THR A 126 0.11 11.85 7.53
N ASP A 127 -0.60 12.78 8.17
CA ASP A 127 -0.30 13.27 9.53
C ASP A 127 -0.51 12.18 10.62
N GLN A 128 -1.27 11.14 10.31
CA GLN A 128 -1.54 10.02 11.21
C GLN A 128 -0.62 8.81 10.93
N ASN A 129 0.24 8.87 9.90
CA ASN A 129 1.13 7.80 9.50
C ASN A 129 2.46 7.84 10.28
N PRO A 130 2.77 6.86 11.14
CA PRO A 130 3.98 6.87 11.95
C PRO A 130 5.25 6.52 11.16
N VAL A 131 5.13 6.10 9.89
CA VAL A 131 6.26 5.64 9.05
C VAL A 131 6.97 6.78 8.33
N ASP A 132 6.42 7.99 8.32
CA ASP A 132 7.00 9.16 7.64
C ASP A 132 8.46 9.41 8.04
N ILE A 133 8.77 9.22 9.32
CA ILE A 133 10.11 9.31 9.91
C ILE A 133 11.10 8.31 9.28
N LEU A 134 10.62 7.13 8.87
CA LEU A 134 11.42 6.06 8.28
C LEU A 134 11.62 6.21 6.76
N SER A 135 10.70 6.90 6.08
CA SER A 135 10.74 7.13 4.63
C SER A 135 11.50 8.41 4.28
N ARG A 136 11.41 9.47 5.11
CA ARG A 136 12.03 10.78 4.89
C ARG A 136 13.32 10.99 5.68
N GLY A 137 13.55 10.16 6.68
CA GLY A 137 14.66 10.31 7.63
C GLY A 137 14.32 11.26 8.77
N CYS A 138 15.05 11.12 9.89
CA CYS A 138 14.79 11.89 11.10
C CYS A 138 16.10 12.13 11.86
N GLY A 139 16.29 13.38 12.33
CA GLY A 139 17.44 13.73 13.15
C GLY A 139 17.32 13.14 14.58
N PRO A 140 18.44 12.86 15.28
CA PRO A 140 18.40 12.23 16.61
C PRO A 140 17.52 12.94 17.64
N LYS A 141 17.52 14.28 17.66
CA LYS A 141 16.70 15.09 18.57
C LYS A 141 15.19 14.97 18.29
N GLN A 142 14.81 14.82 17.03
CA GLN A 142 13.42 14.66 16.64
C GLN A 142 12.95 13.23 16.92
N LEU A 143 13.82 12.24 16.71
CA LEU A 143 13.57 10.84 17.03
C LEU A 143 13.27 10.62 18.52
N GLN A 144 14.02 11.29 19.39
CA GLN A 144 13.82 11.21 20.84
C GLN A 144 12.47 11.81 21.29
N LYS A 145 12.00 12.86 20.60
CA LYS A 145 10.76 13.58 20.96
C LYS A 145 9.50 12.89 20.46
N CYS A 146 9.54 12.28 19.28
CA CYS A 146 8.33 11.81 18.60
C CYS A 146 7.82 10.45 19.10
N LYS A 147 8.62 9.68 19.85
CA LYS A 147 8.28 8.34 20.36
C LYS A 147 7.59 7.44 19.33
N TRP A 148 8.02 7.52 18.06
CA TRP A 148 7.33 6.89 16.93
C TRP A 148 7.14 5.37 17.08
N TRP A 149 8.01 4.71 17.86
CA TRP A 149 7.93 3.29 18.21
C TRP A 149 6.74 2.95 19.13
N GLN A 150 5.98 3.92 19.62
CA GLN A 150 4.71 3.72 20.31
C GLN A 150 3.51 3.65 19.35
N GLY A 151 3.72 3.89 18.05
CA GLY A 151 2.66 3.98 17.05
C GLY A 151 1.82 5.25 17.20
N SER A 152 0.82 5.39 16.33
CA SER A 152 -0.09 6.54 16.37
C SER A 152 -1.01 6.45 17.59
N ALA A 153 -1.25 7.59 18.25
CA ALA A 153 -2.00 7.63 19.52
C ALA A 153 -3.39 6.97 19.43
N TRP A 154 -4.08 7.11 18.28
CA TRP A 154 -5.39 6.52 18.06
C TRP A 154 -5.42 4.99 18.08
N LEU A 155 -4.28 4.30 17.91
CA LEU A 155 -4.24 2.83 18.04
C LEU A 155 -4.54 2.37 19.47
N GLN A 156 -4.35 3.23 20.46
CA GLN A 156 -4.70 2.96 21.85
C GLN A 156 -6.21 3.05 22.09
N ASN A 157 -6.95 3.68 21.17
CA ASN A 157 -8.39 3.82 21.29
C ASN A 157 -9.12 2.55 20.81
N PRO A 158 -10.39 2.39 21.19
CA PRO A 158 -11.29 1.40 20.59
C PRO A 158 -11.39 1.58 19.08
N LYS A 159 -11.65 0.48 18.36
CA LYS A 159 -11.66 0.43 16.89
C LYS A 159 -12.62 1.44 16.25
N GLU A 160 -13.70 1.75 16.94
CA GLU A 160 -14.75 2.68 16.50
C GLU A 160 -14.22 4.11 16.31
N HIS A 161 -13.14 4.44 17.01
CA HIS A 161 -12.46 5.73 17.01
C HIS A 161 -11.20 5.76 16.13
N TRP A 162 -10.89 4.67 15.42
CA TRP A 162 -9.82 4.68 14.44
C TRP A 162 -10.15 5.63 13.28
N PRO A 163 -9.14 6.21 12.62
CA PRO A 163 -9.35 7.15 11.54
C PRO A 163 -10.18 6.51 10.43
N LYS A 164 -11.31 7.16 10.11
CA LYS A 164 -12.12 6.87 8.93
C LYS A 164 -11.75 7.92 7.89
N SER A 165 -10.83 7.60 7.00
CA SER A 165 -10.48 8.54 5.94
C SER A 165 -11.47 8.43 4.78
N ALA A 166 -12.04 9.56 4.38
CA ALA A 166 -12.61 9.69 3.04
C ALA A 166 -11.44 9.64 2.05
N VAL A 167 -11.36 8.58 1.26
CA VAL A 167 -10.31 8.40 0.25
C VAL A 167 -10.60 9.37 -0.88
N ASN A 168 -9.78 10.41 -1.03
CA ASN A 168 -9.85 11.29 -2.19
C ASN A 168 -9.00 10.69 -3.31
N ILE A 169 -9.66 10.24 -4.36
CA ILE A 169 -9.03 9.49 -5.45
C ILE A 169 -8.73 10.45 -6.59
N ASP A 170 -7.45 10.64 -6.90
CA ASP A 170 -7.05 11.22 -8.17
C ASP A 170 -7.11 10.14 -9.26
N GLU A 171 -8.28 10.03 -9.90
CA GLU A 171 -8.47 9.05 -10.98
C GLU A 171 -7.46 9.27 -12.13
N LYS A 172 -6.97 10.49 -12.37
CA LYS A 172 -5.96 10.71 -13.41
C LYS A 172 -4.65 10.02 -13.06
N GLU A 173 -4.23 10.08 -11.80
CA GLU A 173 -3.01 9.42 -11.34
C GLU A 173 -3.14 7.89 -11.41
N VAL A 174 -4.31 7.35 -11.05
CA VAL A 174 -4.63 5.92 -11.15
C VAL A 174 -4.62 5.47 -12.63
N GLU A 175 -5.19 6.26 -13.53
CA GLU A 175 -5.35 5.94 -14.95
C GLU A 175 -4.04 5.91 -15.73
N ILE A 176 -2.99 6.62 -15.27
CA ILE A 176 -1.65 6.58 -15.89
C ILE A 176 -1.12 5.13 -15.98
N GLU A 177 -1.46 4.30 -14.99
CA GLU A 177 -1.01 2.90 -14.91
C GLU A 177 -2.05 1.90 -15.43
N LYS A 178 -3.21 2.34 -15.92
CA LYS A 178 -4.12 1.44 -16.66
C LYS A 178 -3.45 1.02 -17.96
N ARG A 179 -3.51 -0.27 -18.26
CA ARG A 179 -3.04 -0.80 -19.53
C ARG A 179 -3.96 -0.27 -20.63
N LYS A 180 -3.43 0.57 -21.51
CA LYS A 180 -4.15 0.99 -22.71
C LYS A 180 -4.41 -0.26 -23.55
N SER A 181 -5.68 -0.55 -23.82
CA SER A 181 -6.04 -1.54 -24.83
C SER A 181 -5.45 -1.06 -26.17
N VAL A 182 -4.67 -1.93 -26.82
CA VAL A 182 -4.34 -1.71 -28.23
C VAL A 182 -5.66 -1.86 -28.96
N ILE A 183 -6.29 -0.76 -29.33
CA ILE A 183 -7.33 -0.79 -30.35
C ILE A 183 -6.58 -1.23 -31.61
N SER A 184 -6.67 -2.51 -31.97
CA SER A 184 -6.35 -2.92 -33.34
C SER A 184 -7.42 -2.28 -34.22
N ALA A 185 -7.16 -1.08 -34.70
CA ALA A 185 -7.92 -0.55 -35.82
C ALA A 185 -7.76 -1.58 -36.95
N ASN A 186 -8.84 -2.27 -37.29
CA ASN A 186 -8.88 -3.13 -38.45
C ASN A 186 -8.62 -2.26 -39.68
N ASN A 187 -7.36 -2.15 -40.11
CA ASN A 187 -6.97 -1.54 -41.38
C ASN A 187 -7.61 -2.24 -42.60
N THR A 188 -8.30 -3.36 -42.38
CA THR A 188 -8.99 -4.15 -43.41
C THR A 188 -10.12 -3.38 -44.10
N GLU A 189 -10.80 -2.44 -43.43
CA GLU A 189 -11.85 -1.62 -44.07
C GLU A 189 -11.29 -0.52 -44.98
N LEU A 190 -10.18 0.13 -44.59
CA LEU A 190 -9.57 1.18 -45.42
C LEU A 190 -8.83 0.61 -46.64
N GLU A 191 -8.20 -0.57 -46.50
CA GLU A 191 -7.56 -1.27 -47.62
C GLU A 191 -8.60 -1.82 -48.62
N SER A 192 -9.73 -2.36 -48.14
CA SER A 192 -10.80 -2.85 -49.01
C SER A 192 -11.52 -1.73 -49.77
N ILE A 193 -11.76 -0.57 -49.13
CA ILE A 193 -12.32 0.61 -49.80
C ILE A 193 -11.34 1.16 -50.85
N SER A 194 -10.04 1.20 -50.55
CA SER A 194 -9.00 1.65 -51.49
C SER A 194 -8.88 0.72 -52.71
N LEU A 195 -8.95 -0.60 -52.50
CA LEU A 195 -8.97 -1.61 -53.58
C LEU A 195 -10.24 -1.55 -54.44
N GLN A 196 -11.41 -1.26 -53.85
CA GLN A 196 -12.66 -1.08 -54.60
C GLN A 196 -12.66 0.20 -55.45
N LEU A 197 -12.07 1.29 -54.95
CA LEU A 197 -11.95 2.53 -55.71
C LEU A 197 -10.95 2.41 -56.86
N ALA A 198 -9.81 1.73 -56.65
CA ALA A 198 -8.81 1.51 -57.71
C ALA A 198 -9.36 0.67 -58.89
N ARG A 199 -10.25 -0.29 -58.63
CA ARG A 199 -10.89 -1.13 -59.67
C ARG A 199 -12.00 -0.43 -60.47
N ARG A 200 -12.48 0.74 -60.04
CA ARG A 200 -13.49 1.53 -60.78
C ARG A 200 -12.89 2.54 -61.75
N ILE A 201 -11.57 2.74 -61.71
CA ILE A 201 -10.85 3.75 -62.50
C ILE A 201 -10.02 3.12 -63.64
N SER A 202 -9.95 1.78 -63.71
CA SER A 202 -9.41 1.02 -64.86
C SER A 202 -10.51 0.52 -65.78
#